data_AF-A0A8M1K872-F1
#
_entry.id   AF-A0A8M1K872-F1
#
_cell.length_a   1.000
_cell.length_b   1.000
_cell.length_c   1.000
_cell.angle_alpha   90.00
_cell.angle_beta   90.00
_cell.angle_gamma   90.00
#
_symmetry.space_group_name_H-M   'P 1'
#
loop_
_entity.id
_entity.type
_entity.pdbx_description
1 polymer ?
#
loop_
_entity_poly.entity_id
_entity_poly.type
_entity_poly.pdbx_seq_one_letter_code
_entity_poly.pdbx_strand_id
1 'polypeptide(L)'
;MAAASPQPMILRVVEPDQARKLKLSSRPASVDALINIIKEQLEINLDFDLLYEDPDFEGKLTSLTDIEELPQKAVVHISLSQDSSSIASTVLLSDVSSPERLSRWPPGPFPVPTFAFDVELKLRDGNAEYKKNNTHLKLTRDLKHDILEKLASTIYGFKAYPSDKEIAKAAEALVAKHPCLKEAGSETGWNGWKNSIKFKMGNFRNKMRRAGCQEVTVNAGKRSRSNPENEYSHSNIKRPKRAEVNFLPNFPQGKDPSSLEQLRQTIVEEVKKTEKNLPLIRKMMETTFPLRRQTIVMSCPPVNELMDLWPALKIESELYAEFQRITNQNLPNTFYAELDRHLPRLMTLFRQKASKTGKTADALAEILKIHDELEIHDIHTKRITVLHALPVYLHEDVSGFFRTCTVSLLKSLTDSTVYNVNCPSKY
;
A
#
# COMPACT_ATOMS: atom_id res chain seq x y z
N MET A 1 -3.62 51.29 -35.16
CA MET A 1 -4.47 50.55 -34.20
C MET A 1 -3.86 50.71 -32.82
N ALA A 2 -4.62 51.20 -31.84
CA ALA A 2 -4.12 51.38 -30.47
C ALA A 2 -3.82 50.01 -29.85
N ALA A 3 -2.58 49.79 -29.41
CA ALA A 3 -2.22 48.61 -28.64
C ALA A 3 -2.97 48.65 -27.30
N ALA A 4 -3.85 47.67 -27.07
CA ALA A 4 -4.58 47.55 -25.83
C ALA A 4 -3.60 47.47 -24.65
N SER A 5 -3.79 48.33 -23.65
CA SER A 5 -2.98 48.34 -22.44
C SER A 5 -3.08 46.99 -21.72
N PRO A 6 -1.98 46.40 -21.23
CA PRO A 6 -2.03 45.12 -20.53
C PRO A 6 -2.94 45.23 -19.29
N GLN A 7 -4.00 44.44 -19.25
CA GLN A 7 -4.93 44.44 -18.12
C GLN A 7 -4.34 43.62 -16.96
N PRO A 8 -4.26 44.17 -15.74
CA PRO A 8 -3.70 43.48 -14.59
C PRO A 8 -4.62 42.35 -14.12
N MET A 9 -4.07 41.14 -14.00
CA MET A 9 -4.81 39.93 -13.63
C MET A 9 -4.63 39.63 -12.13
N ILE A 10 -5.68 39.16 -11.47
CA ILE A 10 -5.63 38.79 -10.05
C ILE A 10 -5.87 37.29 -9.94
N LEU A 11 -4.88 36.58 -9.39
CA LEU A 11 -4.97 35.15 -9.14
C LEU A 11 -5.02 34.88 -7.65
N ARG A 12 -5.91 33.99 -7.22
CA ARG A 12 -5.84 33.37 -5.90
C ARG A 12 -5.24 31.99 -6.08
N VAL A 13 -4.01 31.82 -5.62
CA VAL A 13 -3.28 30.55 -5.68
C VAL A 13 -3.55 29.80 -4.38
N VAL A 14 -4.11 28.60 -4.49
CA VAL A 14 -4.44 27.73 -3.35
C VAL A 14 -3.43 26.60 -3.30
N GLU A 15 -2.67 26.55 -2.21
CA GLU A 15 -1.80 25.45 -1.79
C GLU A 15 -2.56 24.56 -0.78
N PRO A 16 -2.09 23.33 -0.50
CA PRO A 16 -2.75 22.41 0.43
C PRO A 16 -3.08 23.01 1.81
N ASP A 17 -2.21 23.88 2.32
CA ASP A 17 -2.31 24.44 3.69
C ASP A 17 -2.65 25.94 3.74
N GLN A 18 -2.68 26.64 2.59
CA GLN A 18 -2.84 28.09 2.54
C GLN A 18 -3.30 28.61 1.17
N ALA A 19 -3.90 29.80 1.12
CA ALA A 19 -4.24 30.47 -0.12
C ALA A 19 -3.61 31.87 -0.18
N ARG A 20 -2.84 32.16 -1.24
CA ARG A 20 -2.12 33.42 -1.44
C ARG A 20 -2.65 34.17 -2.66
N LYS A 21 -2.71 35.50 -2.57
CA LYS A 21 -3.21 36.35 -3.65
C LYS A 21 -2.05 36.92 -4.44
N LEU A 22 -2.00 36.63 -5.74
CA LEU A 22 -1.01 37.10 -6.69
C LEU A 22 -1.62 38.15 -7.62
N LYS A 23 -0.90 39.24 -7.86
CA LYS A 23 -1.28 40.27 -8.84
C LYS A 23 -0.27 40.25 -9.97
N LEU A 24 -0.72 39.93 -11.17
CA LEU A 24 0.10 39.96 -12.38
C LEU A 24 -0.13 41.27 -13.12
N SER A 25 0.94 41.85 -13.65
CA SER A 25 0.89 43.08 -14.46
C SER A 25 0.22 42.86 -15.81
N SER A 26 0.28 41.63 -16.35
CA SER A 26 -0.35 41.20 -17.60
C SER A 26 -0.65 39.70 -17.56
N ARG A 27 -1.49 39.21 -18.48
CA ARG A 27 -1.72 37.78 -18.67
C ARG A 27 -0.40 37.08 -19.09
N PRO A 28 -0.05 35.92 -18.51
CA PRO A 28 1.10 35.13 -18.96
C PRO A 28 0.95 34.64 -20.41
N ALA A 29 2.07 34.39 -21.08
CA ALA A 29 2.07 33.91 -22.47
C ALA A 29 1.69 32.43 -22.63
N SER A 30 1.79 31.64 -21.56
CA SER A 30 1.42 30.23 -21.52
C SER A 30 1.19 29.75 -20.07
N VAL A 31 0.64 28.55 -19.92
CA VAL A 31 0.51 27.89 -18.60
C VAL A 31 1.88 27.67 -17.96
N ASP A 32 2.90 27.28 -18.74
CA ASP A 32 4.28 27.13 -18.24
C ASP A 32 4.87 28.45 -17.72
N ALA A 33 4.60 29.56 -18.41
CA ALA A 33 5.02 30.88 -17.97
C ALA A 33 4.34 31.27 -16.64
N LEU A 34 3.07 30.91 -16.47
CA LEU A 34 2.35 31.10 -15.21
C LEU A 34 2.96 30.25 -14.08
N ILE A 35 3.28 28.99 -14.34
CA ILE A 35 3.92 28.09 -13.37
C ILE A 35 5.26 28.68 -12.89
N ASN A 36 6.09 29.18 -13.81
CA ASN A 36 7.37 29.79 -13.45
C ASN A 36 7.20 31.04 -12.57
N ILE A 37 6.23 31.90 -12.88
CA ILE A 37 5.93 33.09 -12.06
C ILE A 37 5.49 32.67 -10.64
N ILE A 38 4.66 31.63 -10.54
CA ILE A 38 4.21 31.11 -9.24
C ILE A 38 5.38 30.51 -8.45
N LYS A 39 6.27 29.74 -9.10
CA LYS A 39 7.49 29.19 -8.47
C LYS A 39 8.38 30.30 -7.89
N GLU A 40 8.61 31.36 -8.67
CA GLU A 40 9.45 32.49 -8.24
C GLU A 40 8.81 33.31 -7.11
N GLN A 41 7.52 33.65 -7.22
CA GLN A 41 6.83 34.52 -6.26
C GLN A 41 6.49 33.84 -4.94
N LEU A 42 6.25 32.52 -4.96
CA LEU A 42 5.87 31.75 -3.77
C LEU A 42 7.01 30.89 -3.20
N GLU A 43 8.20 30.97 -3.80
CA GLU A 43 9.41 30.20 -3.42
C GLU A 43 9.18 28.68 -3.42
N ILE A 44 8.44 28.17 -4.41
CA ILE A 44 8.09 26.74 -4.53
C ILE A 44 9.17 26.01 -5.32
N ASN A 45 9.92 25.14 -4.65
CA ASN A 45 11.02 24.34 -5.23
C ASN A 45 10.56 23.00 -5.84
N LEU A 46 9.28 22.85 -6.16
CA LEU A 46 8.67 21.59 -6.63
C LEU A 46 7.97 21.80 -7.97
N ASP A 47 7.91 20.75 -8.79
CA ASP A 47 7.09 20.73 -10.00
C ASP A 47 5.62 20.47 -9.64
N PHE A 48 4.72 21.19 -10.30
CA PHE A 48 3.28 21.12 -10.06
C PHE A 48 2.49 21.45 -11.31
N ASP A 49 1.28 20.92 -11.37
CA ASP A 49 0.27 21.28 -12.36
C ASP A 49 -0.73 22.26 -11.74
N LEU A 50 -1.41 23.03 -12.59
CA LEU A 50 -2.44 23.99 -12.18
C LEU A 50 -3.82 23.45 -12.50
N LEU A 51 -4.69 23.45 -11.49
CA LEU A 51 -6.13 23.31 -11.68
C LEU A 51 -6.77 24.71 -11.54
N TYR A 52 -7.84 25.01 -12.25
CA TYR A 52 -8.61 26.24 -12.08
C TYR A 52 -10.07 25.94 -11.76
N GLU A 53 -10.70 26.84 -11.02
CA GLU A 53 -12.15 26.79 -10.82
C GLU A 53 -12.83 27.30 -12.09
N ASP A 54 -13.46 26.40 -12.82
CA ASP A 54 -14.08 26.70 -14.11
C ASP A 54 -15.45 27.41 -13.91
N PRO A 55 -15.58 28.68 -14.31
CA PRO A 55 -16.84 29.41 -14.19
C PRO A 55 -17.99 28.80 -14.99
N ASP A 56 -17.68 28.14 -16.10
CA ASP A 56 -18.67 27.52 -16.99
C ASP A 56 -19.18 26.18 -16.45
N PHE A 57 -18.48 25.61 -15.45
CA PHE A 57 -18.82 24.34 -14.79
C PHE A 57 -19.06 24.48 -13.29
N GLU A 58 -19.76 25.53 -12.88
CA GLU A 58 -20.17 25.77 -11.48
C GLU A 58 -19.00 25.83 -10.48
N GLY A 59 -17.81 26.23 -10.93
CA GLY A 59 -16.61 26.33 -10.09
C GLY A 59 -15.94 24.98 -9.77
N LYS A 60 -16.21 23.93 -10.56
CA LYS A 60 -15.47 22.66 -10.45
C LYS A 60 -14.00 22.85 -10.84
N LEU A 61 -13.12 22.06 -10.21
CA LEU A 61 -11.69 22.06 -10.50
C LEU A 61 -11.41 21.33 -11.81
N THR A 62 -10.90 22.07 -12.79
CA THR A 62 -10.51 21.55 -14.12
C THR A 62 -9.03 21.77 -14.34
N SER A 63 -8.37 20.89 -15.09
CA SER A 63 -6.96 21.05 -15.45
C SER A 63 -6.80 22.24 -16.37
N LEU A 64 -5.89 23.15 -16.03
CA LEU A 64 -5.61 24.32 -16.87
C LEU A 64 -4.68 23.90 -18.02
N THR A 65 -5.23 23.76 -19.23
CA THR A 65 -4.45 23.41 -20.43
C THR A 65 -4.21 24.59 -21.36
N ASP A 66 -5.09 25.60 -21.33
CA ASP A 66 -4.94 26.84 -22.08
C ASP A 66 -5.03 28.05 -21.15
N ILE A 67 -4.09 28.99 -21.28
CA ILE A 67 -4.04 30.20 -20.45
C ILE A 67 -5.24 31.13 -20.73
N GLU A 68 -5.86 31.00 -21.91
CA GLU A 68 -7.03 31.77 -22.31
C GLU A 68 -8.30 31.40 -21.52
N GLU A 69 -8.34 30.21 -20.90
CA GLU A 69 -9.45 29.73 -20.06
C GLU A 69 -9.55 30.51 -18.73
N LEU A 70 -8.48 31.18 -18.27
CA LEU A 70 -8.51 31.87 -16.97
C LEU A 70 -9.16 33.26 -17.05
N PRO A 71 -10.26 33.54 -16.33
CA PRO A 71 -10.82 34.90 -16.27
C PRO A 71 -9.86 35.90 -15.59
N GLN A 72 -10.12 37.20 -15.76
CA GLN A 72 -9.31 38.29 -15.16
C GLN A 72 -9.14 38.18 -13.63
N LYS A 73 -10.09 37.51 -12.97
CA LYS A 73 -10.04 37.08 -11.57
C LYS A 73 -10.29 35.59 -11.52
N ALA A 74 -9.24 34.81 -11.28
CA ALA A 74 -9.34 33.34 -11.25
C ALA A 74 -8.77 32.77 -9.94
N VAL A 75 -9.28 31.59 -9.57
CA VAL A 75 -8.73 30.78 -8.49
C VAL A 75 -8.01 29.60 -9.13
N VAL A 76 -6.73 29.44 -8.82
CA VAL A 76 -5.90 28.34 -9.31
C VAL A 76 -5.37 27.54 -8.13
N HIS A 77 -5.39 26.22 -8.25
CA HIS A 77 -4.97 25.28 -7.23
C HIS A 77 -3.70 24.57 -7.69
N ILE A 78 -2.70 24.51 -6.80
CA ILE A 78 -1.44 23.83 -7.07
C ILE A 78 -1.64 22.34 -6.81
N SER A 79 -1.61 21.55 -7.88
CA SER A 79 -1.56 20.09 -7.81
C SER A 79 -0.11 19.66 -7.83
N LEU A 80 0.48 19.44 -6.66
CA LEU A 80 1.80 18.82 -6.55
C LEU A 80 1.71 17.42 -7.14
N SER A 81 2.63 17.09 -8.06
CA SER A 81 2.75 15.78 -8.68
C SER A 81 3.29 14.75 -7.68
N GLN A 82 2.53 14.46 -6.63
CA GLN A 82 2.62 13.17 -5.94
C GLN A 82 1.83 12.16 -6.78
N ASP A 83 2.56 11.25 -7.42
CA ASP A 83 2.05 9.99 -7.98
C ASP A 83 0.65 10.07 -8.59
N SER A 84 0.51 10.83 -9.68
CA SER A 84 -0.76 10.91 -10.41
C SER A 84 -0.88 9.73 -11.39
N SER A 85 -1.19 8.55 -10.83
CA SER A 85 -1.89 7.52 -11.58
C SER A 85 -3.29 8.05 -11.88
N SER A 86 -3.66 8.04 -13.16
CA SER A 86 -4.98 8.44 -13.65
C SER A 86 -6.12 7.88 -12.78
N ILE A 87 -6.84 8.79 -12.16
CA ILE A 87 -7.97 8.52 -11.27
C ILE A 87 -9.21 8.34 -12.15
N ALA A 88 -9.46 7.12 -12.60
CA ALA A 88 -10.81 6.70 -12.94
C ALA A 88 -11.31 5.76 -11.83
N SER A 89 -12.24 6.28 -11.04
CA SER A 89 -13.15 5.54 -10.16
C SER A 89 -12.53 4.40 -9.36
N THR A 90 -11.77 4.72 -8.32
CA THR A 90 -11.66 3.85 -7.15
C THR A 90 -11.59 4.71 -5.90
N VAL A 91 -12.46 4.39 -4.95
CA VAL A 91 -12.63 5.03 -3.65
C VAL A 91 -11.27 5.38 -3.05
N LEU A 92 -11.04 6.66 -2.74
CA LEU A 92 -9.94 7.13 -1.91
C LEU A 92 -9.99 6.36 -0.58
N LEU A 93 -9.24 5.26 -0.51
CA LEU A 93 -8.85 4.58 0.72
C LEU A 93 -7.58 5.27 1.23
N SER A 94 -7.66 6.58 1.48
CA SER A 94 -6.63 7.28 2.25
C SER A 94 -6.82 6.97 3.72
N ASP A 95 -5.70 6.58 4.34
CA ASP A 95 -5.46 6.35 5.76
C ASP A 95 -6.48 5.51 6.53
N VAL A 96 -6.22 4.19 6.55
CA VAL A 96 -6.66 3.34 7.66
C VAL A 96 -5.66 3.51 8.81
N SER A 97 -6.12 4.11 9.91
CA SER A 97 -5.26 4.45 11.05
C SER A 97 -4.82 3.22 11.83
N SER A 98 -3.54 3.25 12.22
CA SER A 98 -2.89 2.58 13.36
C SER A 98 -3.01 1.05 13.51
N PRO A 99 -2.42 0.25 12.62
CA PRO A 99 -1.94 -1.06 13.00
C PRO A 99 -0.82 -0.97 14.06
N GLU A 100 -0.75 -1.93 14.98
CA GLU A 100 0.35 -2.05 15.98
C GLU A 100 1.74 -2.12 15.31
N ARG A 101 1.81 -2.53 14.04
CA ARG A 101 2.98 -2.45 13.16
C ARG A 101 2.64 -1.61 11.92
N LEU A 102 3.11 -0.37 11.91
CA LEU A 102 2.90 0.56 10.79
C LEU A 102 3.70 0.18 9.55
N SER A 103 4.83 -0.53 9.72
CA SER A 103 5.83 -0.63 8.67
C SER A 103 6.01 -2.05 8.13
N ARG A 104 6.01 -2.17 6.80
CA ARG A 104 6.43 -3.37 6.08
C ARG A 104 7.94 -3.54 6.17
N TRP A 105 8.43 -4.76 5.91
CA TRP A 105 9.87 -4.97 5.76
C TRP A 105 10.41 -4.07 4.64
N PRO A 106 11.50 -3.31 4.87
CA PRO A 106 12.02 -2.35 3.89
C PRO A 106 12.44 -3.06 2.59
N PRO A 107 12.09 -2.52 1.41
CA PRO A 107 12.53 -3.08 0.13
C PRO A 107 14.04 -2.88 -0.09
N GLY A 108 14.61 -1.81 0.50
CA GLY A 108 16.03 -1.48 0.46
C GLY A 108 16.83 -1.97 1.67
N PRO A 109 17.98 -1.32 1.96
CA PRO A 109 18.78 -1.62 3.15
C PRO A 109 17.95 -1.51 4.44
N PHE A 110 18.27 -2.35 5.42
CA PHE A 110 17.57 -2.31 6.71
C PHE A 110 17.89 -0.99 7.45
N PRO A 111 16.88 -0.24 7.95
CA PRO A 111 17.10 1.00 8.67
C PRO A 111 17.62 0.71 10.08
N VAL A 112 18.94 0.81 10.25
CA VAL A 112 19.58 0.63 11.56
C VAL A 112 19.11 1.74 12.50
N PRO A 113 18.50 1.41 13.65
CA PRO A 113 17.93 2.39 14.56
C PRO A 113 19.01 3.31 15.14
N THR A 114 18.56 4.46 15.64
CA THR A 114 19.37 5.28 16.54
C THR A 114 19.39 4.63 17.93
N PHE A 115 20.58 4.47 18.48
CA PHE A 115 20.81 3.91 19.80
C PHE A 115 20.78 5.01 20.88
N ALA A 116 20.91 4.64 22.14
CA ALA A 116 21.08 5.59 23.22
C ALA A 116 22.35 6.45 22.99
N PHE A 117 22.34 7.69 23.52
CA PHE A 117 23.39 8.66 23.25
C PHE A 117 24.80 8.15 23.58
N ASP A 118 24.96 7.44 24.70
CA ASP A 118 26.25 6.89 25.11
C ASP A 118 26.73 5.74 24.20
N VAL A 119 25.80 4.93 23.69
CA VAL A 119 26.06 3.87 22.71
C VAL A 119 26.48 4.49 21.38
N GLU A 120 25.76 5.51 20.89
CA GLU A 120 26.11 6.23 19.66
C GLU A 120 27.49 6.90 19.76
N LEU A 121 27.81 7.50 20.91
CA LEU A 121 29.12 8.09 21.16
C LEU A 121 30.24 7.05 21.01
N LYS A 122 30.11 5.90 21.69
CA LYS A 122 31.08 4.79 21.60
C LYS A 122 31.21 4.23 20.19
N LEU A 123 30.10 4.11 19.46
CA LEU A 123 30.09 3.64 18.07
C LEU A 123 30.75 4.64 17.12
N ARG A 124 30.53 5.94 17.32
CA ARG A 124 31.15 7.01 16.55
C ARG A 124 32.66 7.03 16.76
N ASP A 125 33.10 6.99 18.01
CA ASP A 125 34.52 7.00 18.36
C ASP A 125 35.21 5.72 17.87
N GLY A 126 34.56 4.56 18.03
CA GLY A 126 35.03 3.28 17.49
C GLY A 126 35.14 3.29 15.96
N ASN A 127 34.17 3.88 15.25
CA ASN A 127 34.23 4.03 13.80
C ASN A 127 35.38 4.95 13.35
N ALA A 128 35.68 6.02 14.10
CA ALA A 128 36.81 6.89 13.82
C ALA A 128 38.14 6.14 13.96
N GLU A 129 38.29 5.37 15.03
CA GLU A 129 39.48 4.56 15.28
C GLU A 129 39.64 3.43 14.24
N TYR A 130 38.53 2.79 13.83
CA TYR A 130 38.53 1.82 12.76
C TYR A 130 39.01 2.42 11.43
N LYS A 131 38.57 3.64 11.09
CA LYS A 131 39.02 4.32 9.87
C LYS A 131 40.51 4.66 9.92
N LYS A 132 41.02 5.03 11.09
CA LYS A 132 42.41 5.45 11.27
C LYS A 132 43.37 4.26 11.25
N ASN A 133 43.04 3.21 12.01
CA ASN A 133 43.98 2.16 12.38
C ASN A 133 43.45 0.74 12.08
N ASN A 134 42.31 0.60 11.39
CA ASN A 134 41.60 -0.68 11.16
C ASN A 134 41.34 -1.47 12.46
N THR A 135 41.22 -0.74 13.57
CA THR A 135 41.04 -1.32 14.91
C THR A 135 39.55 -1.51 15.20
N HIS A 136 39.19 -2.72 15.58
CA HIS A 136 37.80 -3.09 15.88
C HIS A 136 37.43 -2.66 17.31
N LEU A 137 36.18 -2.25 17.50
CA LEU A 137 35.68 -1.85 18.81
C LEU A 137 35.59 -3.07 19.73
N LYS A 138 36.24 -3.00 20.90
CA LYS A 138 36.10 -4.02 21.94
C LYS A 138 34.71 -3.91 22.60
N LEU A 139 33.81 -4.78 22.19
CA LEU A 139 32.43 -4.80 22.69
C LEU A 139 32.36 -5.32 24.12
N THR A 140 31.86 -4.48 25.04
CA THR A 140 31.43 -4.94 26.36
C THR A 140 30.11 -5.70 26.26
N ARG A 141 29.82 -6.56 27.25
CA ARG A 141 28.57 -7.33 27.29
C ARG A 141 27.34 -6.42 27.25
N ASP A 142 27.37 -5.32 27.99
CA ASP A 142 26.23 -4.42 28.15
C ASP A 142 26.01 -3.57 26.88
N LEU A 143 27.09 -3.04 26.28
CA LEU A 143 27.01 -2.36 24.99
C LEU A 143 26.40 -3.25 23.89
N LYS A 144 26.84 -4.51 23.82
CA LYS A 144 26.27 -5.49 22.88
C LYS A 144 24.80 -5.76 23.19
N HIS A 145 24.41 -5.84 24.46
CA HIS A 145 23.02 -6.04 24.86
C HIS A 145 22.12 -4.90 24.39
N ASP A 146 22.54 -3.64 24.57
CA ASP A 146 21.74 -2.45 24.25
C ASP A 146 21.52 -2.30 22.74
N ILE A 147 22.58 -2.52 21.95
CA ILE A 147 22.51 -2.55 20.48
C ILE A 147 21.50 -3.63 20.04
N LEU A 148 21.61 -4.83 20.59
CA LEU A 148 20.73 -5.95 20.25
C LEU A 148 19.28 -5.70 20.71
N GLU A 149 19.04 -5.09 21.87
CA GLU A 149 17.68 -4.78 22.37
C GLU A 149 16.99 -3.79 21.44
N LYS A 150 17.66 -2.70 21.07
CA LYS A 150 17.10 -1.70 20.16
C LYS A 150 16.87 -2.27 18.77
N LEU A 151 17.83 -3.03 18.23
CA LEU A 151 17.67 -3.72 16.94
C LEU A 151 16.50 -4.72 16.97
N ALA A 152 16.39 -5.53 18.02
CA ALA A 152 15.30 -6.49 18.14
C ALA A 152 13.94 -5.78 18.21
N SER A 153 13.83 -4.66 18.93
CA SER A 153 12.63 -3.83 18.95
C SER A 153 12.29 -3.28 17.56
N THR A 154 13.26 -2.76 16.82
CA THR A 154 13.06 -2.22 15.47
C THR A 154 12.68 -3.32 14.48
N ILE A 155 13.36 -4.47 14.49
CA ILE A 155 13.02 -5.64 13.67
C ILE A 155 11.61 -6.13 14.00
N TYR A 156 11.27 -6.20 15.29
CA TYR A 156 9.93 -6.59 15.74
C TYR A 156 8.86 -5.64 15.21
N GLY A 157 9.14 -4.33 15.15
CA GLY A 157 8.25 -3.33 14.54
C GLY A 157 7.86 -3.64 13.09
N PHE A 158 8.71 -4.35 12.35
CA PHE A 158 8.39 -4.86 11.01
C PHE A 158 7.77 -6.26 11.04
N LYS A 159 8.40 -7.20 11.75
CA LYS A 159 8.01 -8.61 11.81
C LYS A 159 8.37 -9.26 13.14
N ALA A 160 7.41 -9.93 13.77
CA ALA A 160 7.69 -10.74 14.96
C ALA A 160 8.57 -11.98 14.66
N TYR A 161 8.42 -12.54 13.46
CA TYR A 161 9.12 -13.75 12.97
C TYR A 161 9.88 -13.47 11.67
N PRO A 162 10.96 -12.66 11.71
CA PRO A 162 11.78 -12.43 10.53
C PRO A 162 12.46 -13.74 10.08
N SER A 163 12.61 -13.90 8.77
CA SER A 163 13.36 -14.99 8.17
C SER A 163 14.87 -14.85 8.40
N ASP A 164 15.62 -15.94 8.22
CA ASP A 164 17.09 -15.92 8.34
C ASP A 164 17.74 -14.95 7.33
N LYS A 165 17.13 -14.73 6.16
CA LYS A 165 17.60 -13.75 5.16
C LYS A 165 17.38 -12.31 5.63
N GLU A 166 16.23 -12.02 6.23
CA GLU A 166 15.90 -10.70 6.78
C GLU A 166 16.79 -10.35 7.98
N ILE A 167 17.05 -11.32 8.87
CA ILE A 167 17.99 -11.14 9.98
C ILE A 167 19.41 -10.88 9.45
N ALA A 168 19.83 -11.56 8.38
CA ALA A 168 21.12 -11.33 7.74
C ALA A 168 21.23 -9.89 7.21
N LYS A 169 20.20 -9.40 6.49
CA LYS A 169 20.17 -8.00 6.00
C LYS A 169 20.27 -6.97 7.13
N ALA A 170 19.63 -7.23 8.29
CA ALA A 170 19.73 -6.35 9.44
C ALA A 170 21.14 -6.34 10.06
N ALA A 171 21.78 -7.52 10.15
CA ALA A 171 23.15 -7.64 10.64
C ALA A 171 24.17 -6.98 9.69
N GLU A 172 24.00 -7.18 8.39
CA GLU A 172 24.80 -6.56 7.34
C GLU A 172 24.68 -5.03 7.40
N ALA A 173 23.46 -4.49 7.46
CA ALA A 173 23.23 -3.06 7.56
C ALA A 173 23.85 -2.45 8.84
N LEU A 174 23.79 -3.16 9.96
CA LEU A 174 24.43 -2.74 11.21
C LEU A 174 25.94 -2.55 11.04
N VAL A 175 26.62 -3.56 10.48
CA VAL A 175 28.08 -3.51 10.28
C VAL A 175 28.46 -2.52 9.18
N ALA A 176 27.64 -2.38 8.14
CA ALA A 176 27.84 -1.37 7.10
C ALA A 176 27.78 0.06 7.67
N LYS A 177 26.81 0.34 8.56
CA LYS A 177 26.69 1.64 9.25
C LYS A 177 27.79 1.84 10.30
N HIS A 178 28.20 0.77 10.98
CA HIS A 178 29.22 0.80 12.02
C HIS A 178 30.34 -0.22 11.76
N PRO A 179 31.30 0.09 10.85
CA PRO A 179 32.39 -0.82 10.51
C PRO A 179 33.25 -1.26 11.69
N CYS A 180 33.32 -0.48 12.76
CA CYS A 180 34.03 -0.86 13.99
C CYS A 180 33.45 -2.13 14.67
N LEU A 181 32.22 -2.53 14.33
CA LEU A 181 31.55 -3.73 14.85
C LEU A 181 31.86 -4.99 14.05
N LYS A 182 32.65 -4.91 12.98
CA LYS A 182 32.99 -6.05 12.12
C LYS A 182 33.70 -7.15 12.94
N GLU A 183 33.33 -8.40 12.73
CA GLU A 183 33.98 -9.53 13.42
C GLU A 183 35.28 -9.95 12.70
N ALA A 184 36.39 -9.92 13.41
CA ALA A 184 37.69 -10.36 12.89
C ALA A 184 37.64 -11.86 12.51
N GLY A 185 38.18 -12.20 11.34
CA GLY A 185 38.23 -13.58 10.85
C GLY A 185 36.93 -14.13 10.26
N SER A 186 35.87 -13.31 10.17
CA SER A 186 34.64 -13.66 9.45
C SER A 186 34.71 -13.17 8.01
N GLU A 187 34.45 -14.06 7.04
CA GLU A 187 34.39 -13.73 5.61
C GLU A 187 33.39 -12.60 5.31
N THR A 188 32.25 -12.60 6.00
CA THR A 188 31.20 -11.57 5.85
C THR A 188 31.35 -10.43 6.85
N GLY A 189 31.94 -10.68 8.02
CA GLY A 189 32.13 -9.67 9.07
C GLY A 189 30.89 -9.40 9.94
N TRP A 190 29.73 -9.98 9.61
CA TRP A 190 28.45 -9.76 10.31
C TRP A 190 27.73 -11.05 10.76
N ASN A 191 28.27 -12.23 10.49
CA ASN A 191 27.57 -13.50 10.74
C ASN A 191 27.29 -13.78 12.23
N GLY A 192 28.18 -13.41 13.14
CA GLY A 192 27.95 -13.53 14.58
C GLY A 192 26.94 -12.51 15.10
N TRP A 193 26.82 -11.33 14.47
CA TRP A 193 25.71 -10.41 14.70
C TRP A 193 24.38 -11.01 14.25
N LYS A 194 24.32 -11.64 13.07
CA LYS A 194 23.12 -12.37 12.61
C LYS A 194 22.66 -13.40 13.64
N ASN A 195 23.58 -14.23 14.15
CA ASN A 195 23.25 -15.22 15.18
C ASN A 195 22.78 -14.56 16.49
N SER A 196 23.47 -13.51 16.92
CA SER A 196 23.12 -12.76 18.13
C SER A 196 21.71 -12.14 18.03
N ILE A 197 21.37 -11.55 16.88
CA ILE A 197 20.04 -11.01 16.60
C ILE A 197 19.00 -12.12 16.58
N LYS A 198 19.29 -13.28 15.96
CA LYS A 198 18.37 -14.43 15.94
C LYS A 198 17.99 -14.89 17.35
N PHE A 199 18.97 -15.03 18.25
CA PHE A 199 18.71 -15.37 19.66
C PHE A 199 17.95 -14.24 20.37
N LYS A 200 18.35 -12.99 20.18
CA LYS A 200 17.70 -11.82 20.79
C LYS A 200 16.24 -11.71 20.37
N MET A 201 15.91 -11.96 19.11
CA MET A 201 14.52 -11.99 18.63
C MET A 201 13.69 -13.08 19.32
N GLY A 202 14.29 -14.23 19.65
CA GLY A 202 13.64 -15.25 20.49
C GLY A 202 13.28 -14.72 21.89
N ASN A 203 14.24 -14.07 22.55
CA ASN A 203 14.03 -13.47 23.86
C ASN A 203 13.00 -12.31 23.82
N PHE A 204 13.08 -11.47 22.79
CA PHE A 204 12.16 -10.35 22.59
C PHE A 204 10.72 -10.82 22.39
N ARG A 205 10.50 -11.88 21.58
CA ARG A 205 9.17 -12.50 21.48
C ARG A 205 8.64 -13.03 22.81
N ASN A 206 9.50 -13.64 23.64
CA ASN A 206 9.10 -14.09 24.97
C ASN A 206 8.73 -12.91 25.89
N LYS A 207 9.47 -11.79 25.80
CA LYS A 207 9.14 -10.53 26.50
C LYS A 207 7.77 -9.99 26.05
N MET A 208 7.53 -9.90 24.75
CA MET A 208 6.25 -9.43 24.20
C MET A 208 5.08 -10.35 24.57
N ARG A 209 5.32 -11.67 24.65
CA ARG A 209 4.31 -12.62 25.12
C ARG A 209 3.91 -12.36 26.57
N ARG A 210 4.87 -12.16 27.46
CA ARG A 210 4.60 -11.82 28.87
C ARG A 210 3.88 -10.49 29.02
N ALA A 211 4.07 -9.56 28.08
CA ALA A 211 3.34 -8.31 28.01
C ALA A 211 1.92 -8.43 27.40
N GLY A 212 1.48 -9.64 27.02
CA GLY A 212 0.11 -9.90 26.55
C GLY A 212 -0.10 -9.79 25.03
N CYS A 213 0.97 -9.72 24.21
CA CYS A 213 0.82 -9.63 22.76
C CYS A 213 0.26 -10.93 22.16
N GLN A 214 -0.94 -10.88 21.57
CA GLN A 214 -1.67 -12.05 21.06
C GLN A 214 -0.93 -12.77 19.93
N GLU A 215 -0.33 -12.06 18.97
CA GLU A 215 0.43 -12.64 17.85
C GLU A 215 1.52 -13.64 18.27
N VAL A 216 2.21 -13.37 19.39
CA VAL A 216 3.27 -14.26 19.91
C VAL A 216 2.77 -15.23 20.97
N THR A 217 1.56 -15.02 21.49
CA THR A 217 0.90 -15.86 22.49
C THR A 217 0.23 -17.06 21.87
N VAL A 218 -0.41 -16.92 20.69
CA VAL A 218 -0.98 -18.08 19.97
C VAL A 218 0.08 -19.12 19.61
N ASN A 219 1.34 -18.69 19.48
CA ASN A 219 2.47 -19.58 19.22
C ASN A 219 3.18 -20.09 20.49
N ALA A 220 2.62 -19.82 21.68
CA ALA A 220 3.19 -20.21 22.97
C ALA A 220 2.99 -21.70 23.31
N GLY A 221 2.18 -22.41 22.51
CA GLY A 221 1.82 -23.81 22.70
C GLY A 221 2.89 -24.81 22.30
N LYS A 222 4.17 -24.60 22.63
CA LYS A 222 5.10 -25.74 22.61
C LYS A 222 4.99 -26.45 23.95
N ARG A 223 4.44 -27.68 23.94
CA ARG A 223 4.65 -28.64 25.03
C ARG A 223 6.13 -28.64 25.39
N SER A 224 6.40 -28.39 26.67
CA SER A 224 7.76 -28.36 27.22
C SER A 224 7.77 -29.06 28.56
N ARG A 225 8.97 -29.39 29.06
CA ARG A 225 9.12 -30.04 30.37
C ARG A 225 8.49 -29.23 31.51
N SER A 226 8.40 -27.91 31.37
CA SER A 226 7.78 -27.00 32.34
C SER A 226 6.28 -26.76 32.09
N ASN A 227 5.79 -26.91 30.85
CA ASN A 227 4.37 -26.78 30.50
C ASN A 227 3.90 -28.02 29.72
N PRO A 228 3.66 -29.14 30.43
CA PRO A 228 3.32 -30.41 29.82
C PRO A 228 1.87 -30.48 29.32
N GLU A 229 1.01 -29.53 29.64
CA GLU A 229 -0.40 -29.51 29.16
C GLU A 229 -0.57 -28.77 27.83
N ASN A 230 0.45 -28.05 27.37
CA ASN A 230 0.38 -27.36 26.07
C ASN A 230 0.33 -28.35 24.91
N GLU A 231 -0.28 -27.92 23.80
CA GLU A 231 -0.30 -28.70 22.56
C GLU A 231 1.11 -29.06 22.06
N TYR A 232 1.20 -30.15 21.28
CA TYR A 232 2.46 -30.57 20.68
C TYR A 232 2.98 -29.52 19.69
N SER A 233 4.30 -29.39 19.57
CA SER A 233 4.97 -28.40 18.68
C SER A 233 4.57 -28.47 17.20
N HIS A 234 3.83 -29.51 16.79
CA HIS A 234 3.34 -29.75 15.43
C HIS A 234 1.84 -29.42 15.25
N SER A 235 1.12 -28.92 16.26
CA SER A 235 -0.28 -28.51 16.10
C SER A 235 -0.35 -27.24 15.24
N ASN A 236 -0.35 -27.40 13.92
CA ASN A 236 -0.66 -26.40 12.87
C ASN A 236 -0.57 -24.92 13.29
N ILE A 237 0.56 -24.52 13.90
CA ILE A 237 0.71 -23.17 14.43
C ILE A 237 0.73 -22.24 13.23
N LYS A 238 -0.39 -21.55 12.99
CA LYS A 238 -0.50 -20.56 11.94
C LYS A 238 0.44 -19.42 12.31
N ARG A 239 1.55 -19.33 11.59
CA ARG A 239 2.47 -18.20 11.67
C ARG A 239 2.18 -17.28 10.48
N PRO A 240 2.47 -15.98 10.57
CA PRO A 240 2.61 -15.17 9.37
C PRO A 240 3.69 -15.82 8.50
N LYS A 241 3.29 -16.28 7.31
CA LYS A 241 4.17 -16.98 6.36
C LYS A 241 4.50 -16.12 5.15
N ARG A 242 3.69 -15.10 4.87
CA ARG A 242 3.76 -14.28 3.66
C ARG A 242 3.95 -12.82 4.06
N ALA A 243 3.02 -11.97 3.64
CA ALA A 243 3.05 -10.53 3.80
C ALA A 243 2.17 -10.05 4.95
N GLU A 244 1.67 -10.94 5.82
CA GLU A 244 0.82 -10.56 6.94
C GLU A 244 1.64 -9.77 7.97
N VAL A 245 1.45 -8.45 7.99
CA VAL A 245 2.04 -7.54 8.97
C VAL A 245 1.21 -7.57 10.26
N ASN A 246 -0.12 -7.63 10.12
CA ASN A 246 -1.08 -7.68 11.23
C ASN A 246 -1.71 -9.07 11.32
N PHE A 247 -0.91 -10.05 11.70
CA PHE A 247 -1.32 -11.45 11.72
C PHE A 247 -2.46 -11.72 12.72
N LEU A 248 -2.27 -11.25 13.96
CA LEU A 248 -3.22 -11.35 15.07
C LEU A 248 -3.01 -10.19 16.05
N PRO A 249 -3.52 -8.98 15.72
CA PRO A 249 -3.37 -7.79 16.56
C PRO A 249 -4.18 -7.92 17.87
N ASN A 250 -3.79 -7.18 18.91
CA ASN A 250 -4.61 -7.10 20.12
C ASN A 250 -5.91 -6.32 19.87
N PHE A 251 -6.87 -6.45 20.79
CA PHE A 251 -8.07 -5.63 20.75
C PHE A 251 -7.76 -4.14 21.00
N PRO A 252 -8.53 -3.22 20.39
CA PRO A 252 -8.40 -1.80 20.67
C PRO A 252 -8.59 -1.51 22.16
N GLN A 253 -7.96 -0.44 22.66
CA GLN A 253 -8.06 -0.07 24.06
C GLN A 253 -9.53 0.11 24.50
N GLY A 254 -9.91 -0.52 25.60
CA GLY A 254 -11.27 -0.46 26.14
C GLY A 254 -12.30 -1.32 25.39
N LYS A 255 -11.87 -2.18 24.46
CA LYS A 255 -12.73 -3.17 23.80
C LYS A 255 -12.45 -4.57 24.32
N ASP A 256 -13.52 -5.31 24.55
CA ASP A 256 -13.51 -6.74 24.87
C ASP A 256 -14.22 -7.57 23.78
N PRO A 257 -14.05 -8.91 23.76
CA PRO A 257 -14.68 -9.78 22.76
C PRO A 257 -16.19 -9.55 22.60
N SER A 258 -16.92 -9.34 23.69
CA SER A 258 -18.38 -9.17 23.69
C SER A 258 -18.76 -7.86 23.02
N SER A 259 -18.04 -6.77 23.32
CA SER A 259 -18.26 -5.47 22.67
C SER A 259 -18.01 -5.50 21.16
N LEU A 260 -17.01 -6.28 20.72
CA LEU A 260 -16.70 -6.44 19.29
C LEU A 260 -17.68 -7.37 18.60
N GLU A 261 -18.20 -8.38 19.30
CA GLU A 261 -19.25 -9.27 18.78
C GLU A 261 -20.58 -8.54 18.59
N GLN A 262 -20.96 -7.65 19.51
CA GLN A 262 -22.10 -6.76 19.32
C GLN A 262 -21.91 -5.89 18.06
N LEU A 263 -20.71 -5.35 17.86
CA LEU A 263 -20.40 -4.55 16.68
C LEU A 263 -20.46 -5.37 15.38
N ARG A 264 -20.03 -6.64 15.41
CA ARG A 264 -20.19 -7.60 14.30
C ARG A 264 -21.66 -7.80 13.96
N GLN A 265 -22.53 -7.98 14.95
CA GLN A 265 -23.97 -8.12 14.72
C GLN A 265 -24.55 -6.87 14.06
N THR A 266 -24.14 -5.67 14.49
CA THR A 266 -24.52 -4.41 13.83
C THR A 266 -24.06 -4.35 12.37
N ILE A 267 -22.85 -4.84 12.05
CA ILE A 267 -22.38 -4.94 10.66
C ILE A 267 -23.32 -5.83 9.83
N VAL A 268 -23.72 -6.99 10.35
CA VAL A 268 -24.62 -7.92 9.66
C VAL A 268 -25.95 -7.24 9.33
N GLU A 269 -26.55 -6.54 10.29
CA GLU A 269 -27.82 -5.84 10.06
C GLU A 269 -27.67 -4.66 9.09
N GLU A 270 -26.56 -3.92 9.14
CA GLU A 270 -26.28 -2.83 8.21
C GLU A 270 -26.14 -3.32 6.76
N VAL A 271 -25.47 -4.47 6.56
CA VAL A 271 -25.29 -5.08 5.23
C VAL A 271 -26.61 -5.57 4.63
N LYS A 272 -27.60 -5.95 5.45
CA LYS A 272 -28.93 -6.38 4.98
C LYS A 272 -29.78 -5.23 4.44
N LYS A 273 -29.47 -3.98 4.78
CA LYS A 273 -30.24 -2.82 4.31
C LYS A 273 -30.16 -2.66 2.80
N THR A 274 -31.24 -2.18 2.19
CA THR A 274 -31.30 -1.83 0.77
C THR A 274 -30.28 -0.74 0.45
N GLU A 275 -30.30 0.34 1.22
CA GLU A 275 -29.29 1.41 1.21
C GLU A 275 -28.32 1.18 2.38
N LYS A 276 -27.10 0.76 2.06
CA LYS A 276 -26.06 0.45 3.04
C LYS A 276 -25.25 1.71 3.35
N ASN A 277 -25.02 2.00 4.62
CA ASN A 277 -24.08 3.04 5.00
C ASN A 277 -22.62 2.52 4.90
N LEU A 278 -22.01 2.63 3.72
CA LEU A 278 -20.65 2.15 3.47
C LEU A 278 -19.59 2.76 4.41
N PRO A 279 -19.59 4.09 4.69
CA PRO A 279 -18.67 4.67 5.66
C PRO A 279 -18.80 4.08 7.07
N LEU A 280 -20.03 3.83 7.52
CA LEU A 280 -20.27 3.20 8.82
C LEU A 280 -19.77 1.75 8.83
N ILE A 281 -20.10 0.95 7.80
CA ILE A 281 -19.60 -0.42 7.65
C ILE A 281 -18.08 -0.44 7.72
N ARG A 282 -17.40 0.45 6.98
CA ARG A 282 -15.94 0.55 6.96
C ARG A 282 -15.34 0.77 8.35
N LYS A 283 -15.89 1.72 9.10
CA LYS A 283 -15.45 2.05 10.46
C LYS A 283 -15.67 0.88 11.42
N MET A 284 -16.81 0.21 11.32
CA MET A 284 -17.11 -0.96 12.15
C MET A 284 -16.20 -2.14 11.79
N MET A 285 -15.96 -2.37 10.49
CA MET A 285 -15.06 -3.39 9.99
C MET A 285 -13.64 -3.13 10.50
N GLU A 286 -13.13 -1.91 10.42
CA GLU A 286 -11.83 -1.54 11.00
C GLU A 286 -11.73 -1.86 12.49
N THR A 287 -12.73 -1.45 13.27
CA THR A 287 -12.74 -1.68 14.73
C THR A 287 -12.79 -3.17 15.09
N THR A 288 -13.49 -3.97 14.29
CA THR A 288 -13.67 -5.42 14.50
C THR A 288 -12.58 -6.29 13.84
N PHE A 289 -11.59 -5.67 13.20
CA PHE A 289 -10.51 -6.40 12.52
C PHE A 289 -9.79 -7.43 13.41
N PRO A 290 -9.41 -7.12 14.67
CA PRO A 290 -8.77 -8.12 15.53
C PRO A 290 -9.67 -9.32 15.84
N LEU A 291 -10.99 -9.12 16.02
CA LEU A 291 -11.95 -10.20 16.24
C LEU A 291 -12.07 -11.11 15.02
N ARG A 292 -12.09 -10.53 13.81
CA ARG A 292 -12.01 -11.31 12.55
C ARG A 292 -10.75 -12.13 12.47
N ARG A 293 -9.58 -11.53 12.75
CA ARG A 293 -8.30 -12.24 12.76
C ARG A 293 -8.30 -13.38 13.76
N GLN A 294 -8.85 -13.18 14.95
CA GLN A 294 -9.00 -14.22 15.96
C GLN A 294 -9.84 -15.39 15.44
N THR A 295 -11.00 -15.10 14.83
CA THR A 295 -11.89 -16.11 14.24
C THR A 295 -11.16 -16.93 13.17
N ILE A 296 -10.46 -16.28 12.24
CA ILE A 296 -9.75 -16.93 11.13
C ILE A 296 -8.55 -17.75 11.62
N VAL A 297 -7.77 -17.20 12.55
CA VAL A 297 -6.51 -17.80 13.01
C VAL A 297 -6.78 -18.92 14.01
N MET A 298 -7.65 -18.70 14.99
CA MET A 298 -7.88 -19.62 16.10
C MET A 298 -8.97 -20.64 15.79
N SER A 299 -10.13 -20.22 15.27
CA SER A 299 -11.26 -21.12 15.02
C SER A 299 -11.17 -21.80 13.65
N CYS A 300 -10.51 -21.18 12.67
CA CYS A 300 -10.33 -21.72 11.31
C CYS A 300 -11.65 -22.21 10.66
N PRO A 301 -12.72 -21.40 10.65
CA PRO A 301 -13.97 -21.83 10.05
C PRO A 301 -13.82 -22.03 8.53
N PRO A 302 -14.64 -22.89 7.92
CA PRO A 302 -14.82 -22.94 6.48
C PRO A 302 -15.16 -21.57 5.87
N VAL A 303 -14.84 -21.38 4.59
CA VAL A 303 -15.00 -20.08 3.93
C VAL A 303 -16.46 -19.62 3.88
N ASN A 304 -17.40 -20.54 3.66
CA ASN A 304 -18.84 -20.22 3.66
C ASN A 304 -19.29 -19.69 5.04
N GLU A 305 -18.92 -20.38 6.13
CA GLU A 305 -19.24 -19.95 7.49
C GLU A 305 -18.60 -18.58 7.81
N LEU A 306 -17.35 -18.36 7.40
CA LEU A 306 -16.69 -17.06 7.57
C LEU A 306 -17.44 -15.94 6.85
N MET A 307 -17.93 -16.22 5.63
CA MET A 307 -18.68 -15.26 4.82
C MET A 307 -20.08 -14.99 5.39
N ASP A 308 -20.67 -15.93 6.11
CA ASP A 308 -21.94 -15.75 6.81
C ASP A 308 -21.75 -14.94 8.11
N LEU A 309 -20.63 -15.17 8.82
CA LEU A 309 -20.25 -14.40 10.01
C LEU A 309 -19.88 -12.95 9.68
N TRP A 310 -19.25 -12.72 8.52
CA TRP A 310 -18.73 -11.43 8.08
C TRP A 310 -19.19 -11.08 6.66
N PRO A 311 -20.49 -10.85 6.43
CA PRO A 311 -21.06 -10.64 5.10
C PRO A 311 -20.51 -9.38 4.41
N ALA A 312 -20.02 -8.40 5.18
CA ALA A 312 -19.35 -7.22 4.65
C ALA A 312 -18.09 -7.56 3.82
N LEU A 313 -17.45 -8.72 4.04
CA LEU A 313 -16.31 -9.17 3.20
C LEU A 313 -16.71 -9.49 1.75
N LYS A 314 -18.02 -9.65 1.47
CA LYS A 314 -18.55 -9.77 0.10
C LYS A 314 -18.62 -8.41 -0.62
N ILE A 315 -18.46 -7.30 0.09
CA ILE A 315 -18.40 -5.96 -0.49
C ILE A 315 -16.96 -5.71 -0.95
N GLU A 316 -16.77 -5.43 -2.24
CA GLU A 316 -15.45 -5.28 -2.86
C GLU A 316 -14.54 -4.30 -2.11
N SER A 317 -15.08 -3.13 -1.75
CA SER A 317 -14.31 -2.10 -1.04
C SER A 317 -13.84 -2.54 0.36
N GLU A 318 -14.61 -3.38 1.05
CA GLU A 318 -14.21 -3.94 2.35
C GLU A 318 -13.24 -5.11 2.20
N LEU A 319 -13.29 -5.86 1.10
CA LEU A 319 -12.28 -6.87 0.80
C LEU A 319 -10.90 -6.23 0.58
N TYR A 320 -10.84 -5.13 -0.19
CA TYR A 320 -9.61 -4.37 -0.36
C TYR A 320 -9.12 -3.77 0.96
N ALA A 321 -10.02 -3.18 1.75
CA ALA A 321 -9.68 -2.65 3.06
C ALA A 321 -9.15 -3.75 3.99
N GLU A 322 -9.74 -4.95 3.98
CA GLU A 322 -9.28 -6.07 4.78
C GLU A 322 -7.88 -6.55 4.35
N PHE A 323 -7.63 -6.66 3.04
CA PHE A 323 -6.31 -6.97 2.52
C PHE A 323 -5.27 -5.93 2.96
N GLN A 324 -5.62 -4.65 2.90
CA GLN A 324 -4.76 -3.55 3.34
C GLN A 324 -4.50 -3.62 4.84
N ARG A 325 -5.51 -3.89 5.68
CA ARG A 325 -5.34 -4.09 7.14
C ARG A 325 -4.41 -5.25 7.44
N ILE A 326 -4.40 -6.33 6.65
CA ILE A 326 -3.52 -7.48 6.88
C ILE A 326 -2.08 -7.21 6.43
N THR A 327 -1.89 -6.54 5.29
CA THR A 327 -0.61 -6.50 4.56
C THR A 327 0.06 -5.12 4.47
N ASN A 328 -0.65 -4.06 4.90
CA ASN A 328 -0.35 -2.65 4.68
C ASN A 328 -0.09 -2.33 3.19
N GLN A 329 -0.78 -3.01 2.25
CA GLN A 329 -0.75 -2.71 0.82
C GLN A 329 -2.12 -2.30 0.33
N ASN A 330 -2.15 -1.25 -0.48
CA ASN A 330 -3.29 -0.96 -1.34
C ASN A 330 -3.23 -1.93 -2.54
N LEU A 331 -4.05 -2.99 -2.49
CA LEU A 331 -4.05 -4.03 -3.52
C LEU A 331 -4.38 -3.48 -4.91
N PRO A 332 -5.48 -2.71 -5.11
CA PRO A 332 -5.78 -2.14 -6.42
C PRO A 332 -4.61 -1.34 -7.00
N ASN A 333 -4.07 -0.39 -6.24
CA ASN A 333 -3.00 0.49 -6.73
C ASN A 333 -1.74 -0.32 -7.06
N THR A 334 -1.33 -1.23 -6.18
CA THR A 334 -0.15 -2.07 -6.40
C THR A 334 -0.34 -2.97 -7.62
N PHE A 335 -1.51 -3.59 -7.75
CA PHE A 335 -1.82 -4.48 -8.86
C PHE A 335 -1.83 -3.73 -10.20
N TYR A 336 -2.52 -2.59 -10.27
CA TYR A 336 -2.60 -1.82 -11.50
C TYR A 336 -1.28 -1.16 -11.87
N ALA A 337 -0.49 -0.67 -10.91
CA ALA A 337 0.84 -0.13 -11.20
C ALA A 337 1.77 -1.19 -11.79
N GLU A 338 1.80 -2.40 -11.22
CA GLU A 338 2.61 -3.50 -11.76
C GLU A 338 2.06 -4.03 -13.08
N LEU A 339 0.74 -4.09 -13.24
CA LEU A 339 0.12 -4.43 -14.52
C LEU A 339 0.57 -3.45 -15.60
N ASP A 340 0.42 -2.15 -15.34
CA ASP A 340 0.80 -1.06 -16.25
C ASP A 340 2.26 -1.11 -16.66
N ARG A 341 3.14 -1.31 -15.68
CA ARG A 341 4.58 -1.51 -15.91
C ARG A 341 4.85 -2.64 -16.91
N HIS A 342 4.03 -3.69 -16.91
CA HIS A 342 4.20 -4.86 -17.75
C HIS A 342 3.36 -4.85 -19.04
N LEU A 343 2.37 -3.96 -19.18
CA LEU A 343 1.49 -3.88 -20.35
C LEU A 343 2.24 -3.86 -21.69
N PRO A 344 3.28 -3.01 -21.92
CA PRO A 344 3.91 -2.93 -23.23
C PRO A 344 4.57 -4.24 -23.66
N ARG A 345 5.20 -4.93 -22.71
CA ARG A 345 5.86 -6.21 -22.96
C ARG A 345 4.85 -7.31 -23.21
N LEU A 346 3.77 -7.36 -22.43
CA LEU A 346 2.70 -8.36 -22.60
C LEU A 346 2.00 -8.19 -23.95
N MET A 347 1.64 -6.97 -24.33
CA MET A 347 1.04 -6.66 -25.64
C MET A 347 1.95 -7.09 -26.80
N THR A 348 3.26 -6.88 -26.68
CA THR A 348 4.24 -7.31 -27.68
C THR A 348 4.25 -8.84 -27.82
N LEU A 349 4.28 -9.57 -26.70
CA LEU A 349 4.26 -11.04 -26.70
C LEU A 349 2.96 -11.60 -27.28
N PHE A 350 1.82 -10.97 -26.97
CA PHE A 350 0.52 -11.38 -27.51
C PHE A 350 0.45 -11.17 -29.02
N ARG A 351 0.90 -10.02 -29.55
CA ARG A 351 0.98 -9.78 -31.00
C ARG A 351 1.91 -10.78 -31.71
N GLN A 352 3.07 -11.09 -31.13
CA GLN A 352 4.00 -12.09 -31.67
C GLN A 352 3.43 -13.52 -31.67
N LYS A 353 2.55 -13.85 -30.72
CA LYS A 353 1.89 -15.16 -30.67
C LYS A 353 0.68 -15.19 -31.61
N ALA A 354 -0.06 -14.09 -31.72
CA ALA A 354 -1.20 -13.94 -32.62
C ALA A 354 -0.81 -14.00 -34.10
N SER A 355 0.43 -13.61 -34.46
CA SER A 355 0.93 -13.72 -35.83
C SER A 355 1.34 -15.15 -36.24
N LYS A 356 1.12 -16.15 -35.38
CA LYS A 356 1.38 -17.56 -35.66
C LYS A 356 0.08 -18.27 -36.00
N THR A 357 0.15 -19.57 -36.30
CA THR A 357 -1.02 -20.39 -36.60
C THR A 357 -1.47 -21.20 -35.39
N GLY A 358 -2.78 -21.45 -35.30
CA GLY A 358 -3.40 -22.35 -34.33
C GLY A 358 -4.35 -21.63 -33.38
N LYS A 359 -5.21 -22.42 -32.70
CA LYS A 359 -6.35 -21.93 -31.91
C LYS A 359 -6.02 -20.80 -30.93
N THR A 360 -4.89 -20.89 -30.24
CA THR A 360 -4.44 -19.83 -29.30
C THR A 360 -4.03 -18.56 -30.03
N ALA A 361 -3.37 -18.67 -31.18
CA ALA A 361 -3.00 -17.51 -31.98
C ALA A 361 -4.24 -16.81 -32.55
N ASP A 362 -5.20 -17.60 -33.06
CA ASP A 362 -6.47 -17.10 -33.59
C ASP A 362 -7.28 -16.37 -32.50
N ALA A 363 -7.37 -16.95 -31.29
CA ALA A 363 -8.06 -16.32 -30.16
C ALA A 363 -7.38 -15.01 -29.71
N LEU A 364 -6.05 -14.97 -29.66
CA LEU A 364 -5.31 -13.74 -29.35
C LEU A 364 -5.47 -12.68 -30.44
N ALA A 365 -5.48 -13.09 -31.71
CA ALA A 365 -5.69 -12.19 -32.84
C ALA A 365 -7.06 -11.52 -32.76
N GLU A 366 -8.11 -12.26 -32.39
CA GLU A 366 -9.44 -11.71 -32.20
C GLU A 366 -9.50 -10.70 -31.04
N ILE A 367 -8.89 -11.02 -29.90
CA ILE A 367 -8.82 -10.10 -28.75
C ILE A 367 -8.08 -8.80 -29.11
N LEU A 368 -6.98 -8.91 -29.85
CA LEU A 368 -6.19 -7.77 -30.30
C LEU A 368 -6.92 -6.95 -31.37
N LYS A 369 -7.64 -7.60 -32.28
CA LYS A 369 -8.47 -6.93 -33.28
C LYS A 369 -9.53 -6.05 -32.61
N ILE A 370 -10.26 -6.60 -31.63
CA ILE A 370 -11.24 -5.82 -30.85
C ILE A 370 -10.57 -4.62 -30.17
N HIS A 371 -9.36 -4.80 -29.63
CA HIS A 371 -8.61 -3.69 -29.02
C HIS A 371 -8.23 -2.61 -30.04
N ASP A 372 -7.69 -3.01 -31.19
CA ASP A 372 -7.22 -2.11 -32.24
C ASP A 372 -8.39 -1.38 -32.95
N GLU A 373 -9.61 -1.92 -32.91
CA GLU A 373 -10.84 -1.28 -33.43
C GLU A 373 -11.45 -0.22 -32.49
N LEU A 374 -10.97 -0.10 -31.24
CA LEU A 374 -11.45 0.92 -30.31
C LEU A 374 -10.93 2.32 -30.71
N GLU A 375 -11.82 3.33 -30.68
CA GLU A 375 -11.44 4.72 -30.98
C GLU A 375 -10.48 5.34 -29.95
N ILE A 376 -10.47 4.80 -28.72
CA ILE A 376 -9.67 5.32 -27.59
C ILE A 376 -8.79 4.19 -27.02
N HIS A 377 -7.47 4.37 -27.07
CA HIS A 377 -6.48 3.44 -26.51
C HIS A 377 -5.88 3.97 -25.20
N ASP A 378 -6.74 4.24 -24.23
CA ASP A 378 -6.33 4.64 -22.88
C ASP A 378 -5.70 3.47 -22.09
N ILE A 379 -5.32 3.73 -20.83
CA ILE A 379 -4.71 2.70 -19.98
C ILE A 379 -5.71 1.59 -19.63
N HIS A 380 -7.01 1.89 -19.52
CA HIS A 380 -8.04 0.93 -19.13
C HIS A 380 -8.29 -0.09 -20.22
N THR A 381 -8.40 0.34 -21.47
CA THR A 381 -8.57 -0.57 -22.61
C THR A 381 -7.38 -1.51 -22.74
N LYS A 382 -6.15 -1.01 -22.54
CA LYS A 382 -4.93 -1.84 -22.53
C LYS A 382 -4.94 -2.86 -21.38
N ARG A 383 -5.31 -2.45 -20.16
CA ARG A 383 -5.47 -3.36 -19.01
C ARG A 383 -6.48 -4.46 -19.30
N ILE A 384 -7.66 -4.11 -19.82
CA ILE A 384 -8.72 -5.07 -20.16
C ILE A 384 -8.21 -6.08 -21.19
N THR A 385 -7.60 -5.61 -22.28
CA THR A 385 -7.05 -6.47 -23.34
C THR A 385 -6.01 -7.42 -22.79
N VAL A 386 -5.08 -6.93 -21.96
CA VAL A 386 -4.05 -7.79 -21.36
C VAL A 386 -4.64 -8.82 -20.42
N LEU A 387 -5.58 -8.44 -19.55
CA LEU A 387 -6.23 -9.36 -18.63
C LEU A 387 -7.01 -10.44 -19.38
N HIS A 388 -7.66 -10.10 -20.49
CA HIS A 388 -8.39 -11.05 -21.32
C HIS A 388 -7.46 -11.99 -22.11
N ALA A 389 -6.36 -11.46 -22.64
CA ALA A 389 -5.39 -12.21 -23.44
C ALA A 389 -4.48 -13.14 -22.62
N LEU A 390 -4.17 -12.78 -21.37
CA LEU A 390 -3.16 -13.48 -20.57
C LEU A 390 -3.50 -14.97 -20.32
N PRO A 391 -4.72 -15.35 -19.87
CA PRO A 391 -5.06 -16.76 -19.70
C PRO A 391 -5.02 -17.53 -21.03
N VAL A 392 -5.47 -16.92 -22.13
CA VAL A 392 -5.41 -17.51 -23.48
C VAL A 392 -3.96 -17.80 -23.88
N TYR A 393 -3.05 -16.84 -23.65
CA TYR A 393 -1.62 -16.98 -23.90
C TYR A 393 -0.97 -18.09 -23.06
N LEU A 394 -1.44 -18.29 -21.82
CA LEU A 394 -1.00 -19.34 -20.91
C LEU A 394 -1.71 -20.69 -21.13
N HIS A 395 -2.60 -20.78 -22.12
CA HIS A 395 -3.39 -21.97 -22.44
C HIS A 395 -4.37 -22.40 -21.34
N GLU A 396 -4.88 -21.44 -20.57
CA GLU A 396 -5.90 -21.65 -19.55
C GLU A 396 -7.32 -21.58 -20.15
N ASP A 397 -8.26 -22.32 -19.55
CA ASP A 397 -9.68 -22.25 -19.94
C ASP A 397 -10.31 -20.96 -19.41
N VAL A 398 -10.75 -20.10 -20.33
CA VAL A 398 -11.32 -18.79 -20.03
C VAL A 398 -12.83 -18.79 -19.85
N SER A 399 -13.50 -19.92 -20.14
CA SER A 399 -14.97 -20.01 -20.20
C SER A 399 -15.66 -19.70 -18.86
N GLY A 400 -14.96 -19.92 -17.73
CA GLY A 400 -15.45 -19.61 -16.37
C GLY A 400 -14.94 -18.29 -15.79
N PHE A 401 -13.98 -17.61 -16.43
CA PHE A 401 -13.29 -16.45 -15.85
C PHE A 401 -13.92 -15.13 -16.25
N PHE A 402 -14.27 -14.97 -17.52
CA PHE A 402 -14.81 -13.71 -18.04
C PHE A 402 -16.29 -13.87 -18.35
N ARG A 403 -17.14 -13.08 -17.70
CA ARG A 403 -18.49 -12.83 -18.19
C ARG A 403 -18.38 -11.83 -19.33
N THR A 404 -18.36 -12.31 -20.56
CA THR A 404 -18.38 -11.45 -21.73
C THR A 404 -19.80 -10.89 -21.91
N CYS A 405 -19.99 -9.60 -21.67
CA CYS A 405 -21.16 -8.91 -22.18
C CYS A 405 -21.00 -8.85 -23.70
N THR A 406 -21.82 -9.61 -24.43
CA THR A 406 -21.89 -9.49 -25.88
C THR A 406 -22.33 -8.07 -26.26
N VAL A 407 -21.72 -7.54 -27.31
CA VAL A 407 -21.77 -6.14 -27.76
C VAL A 407 -23.19 -5.62 -28.06
N SER A 408 -24.22 -6.47 -28.01
CA SER A 408 -25.62 -6.06 -28.07
C SER A 408 -26.05 -5.17 -26.89
N LEU A 409 -25.36 -5.20 -25.74
CA LEU A 409 -25.69 -4.31 -24.60
C LEU A 409 -24.94 -2.96 -24.62
N LEU A 410 -23.79 -2.85 -25.28
CA LEU A 410 -22.99 -1.62 -25.30
C LEU A 410 -23.66 -0.49 -26.11
N LYS A 411 -24.47 -0.83 -27.12
CA LYS A 411 -25.31 0.14 -27.85
C LYS A 411 -26.53 0.62 -27.05
N SER A 412 -26.96 -0.10 -26.02
CA SER A 412 -28.10 0.30 -25.18
C SER A 412 -27.73 1.23 -24.03
N LEU A 413 -26.43 1.29 -23.67
CA LEU A 413 -25.92 2.06 -22.54
C LEU A 413 -25.42 3.46 -22.94
N THR A 414 -25.28 3.74 -24.24
CA THR A 414 -24.92 5.07 -24.75
C THR A 414 -26.13 5.98 -24.99
N ASP A 415 -27.37 5.45 -24.88
CA ASP A 415 -28.59 6.18 -25.23
C ASP A 415 -29.51 6.53 -24.05
N SER A 416 -29.07 6.37 -22.80
CA SER A 416 -29.81 6.93 -21.66
C SER A 416 -28.90 7.31 -20.48
N THR A 417 -28.89 8.61 -20.20
CA THR A 417 -28.38 9.21 -18.99
C THR A 417 -29.25 8.81 -17.78
N VAL A 418 -28.61 8.75 -16.60
CA VAL A 418 -29.17 8.78 -15.22
C VAL A 418 -29.56 7.42 -14.56
N TYR A 419 -28.63 6.98 -13.68
CA TYR A 419 -28.76 6.27 -12.39
C TYR A 419 -29.35 4.85 -12.27
N ASN A 420 -28.62 4.08 -11.43
CA ASN A 420 -29.01 2.88 -10.69
C ASN A 420 -29.34 1.61 -11.48
N VAL A 421 -28.42 0.63 -11.40
CA VAL A 421 -28.82 -0.78 -11.43
C VAL A 421 -28.09 -1.53 -10.30
N ASN A 422 -28.69 -1.47 -9.11
CA ASN A 422 -28.79 -2.68 -8.29
C ASN A 422 -29.57 -3.71 -9.12
N CYS A 423 -29.03 -4.92 -9.33
CA CYS A 423 -29.87 -6.08 -9.52
C CYS A 423 -29.29 -7.32 -8.84
N PRO A 424 -30.08 -8.01 -7.99
CA PRO A 424 -29.64 -9.08 -7.12
C PRO A 424 -29.84 -10.46 -7.78
N SER A 425 -29.04 -11.45 -7.38
CA SER A 425 -29.44 -12.87 -7.37
C SER A 425 -28.44 -13.63 -6.51
N LYS A 426 -28.88 -14.06 -5.31
CA LYS A 426 -29.27 -15.45 -5.04
C LYS A 426 -28.18 -16.45 -5.46
N TYR A 427 -27.26 -16.70 -4.54
CA TYR A 427 -26.95 -18.03 -4.02
C TYR A 427 -26.61 -17.91 -2.54
#